data_AF-A0A1Y1XPC4-F1
#
_entry.id   AF-A0A1Y1XPC4-F1
#
_cell.length_a   1.000
_cell.length_b   1.000
_cell.length_c   1.000
_cell.angle_alpha   90.00
_cell.angle_beta   90.00
_cell.angle_gamma   90.00
#
_symmetry.space_group_name_H-M   'P 1'
#
loop_
_entity.id
_entity.type
_entity.pdbx_description
1 polymer ?
#
loop_
_entity_poly.entity_id
_entity_poly.type
_entity_poly.pdbx_seq_one_letter_code
_entity_poly.pdbx_strand_id
1 'polypeptide(L)' 'DTKFLITLCQSLKIPIFTEDPELNIKQCGLRSSDENIQKLSILKEITENGYVHKNIYILL' A
#
# COMPACT_ATOMS: atom_id res chain seq x y z
N ASP A 1 0.65 -10.86 6.83
CA ASP A 1 0.66 -11.66 5.59
C ASP A 1 1.09 -10.76 4.44
N THR A 2 2.16 -11.11 3.73
CA THR A 2 2.68 -10.32 2.60
C THR A 2 1.67 -10.21 1.45
N LYS A 3 0.79 -11.21 1.27
CA LYS A 3 -0.26 -11.18 0.24
C LYS A 3 -1.26 -10.06 0.49
N PHE A 4 -1.67 -9.86 1.75
CA PHE A 4 -2.57 -8.75 2.11
C PHE A 4 -1.96 -7.40 1.74
N LEU A 5 -0.70 -7.18 2.10
CA LEU A 5 0.02 -5.95 1.76
C LEU A 5 0.09 -5.76 0.24
N ILE A 6 0.37 -6.84 -0.50
CA ILE A 6 0.44 -6.79 -1.96
C ILE A 6 -0.90 -6.38 -2.57
N THR A 7 -1.97 -7.05 -2.18
CA THR A 7 -3.33 -6.76 -2.64
C THR A 7 -3.74 -5.32 -2.31
N LEU A 8 -3.43 -4.85 -1.10
CA LEU A 8 -3.72 -3.48 -0.71
C LEU A 8 -2.99 -2.46 -1.59
N CYS A 9 -1.68 -2.64 -1.80
CA CYS A 9 -0.90 -1.75 -2.66
C CYS A 9 -1.44 -1.74 -4.09
N GLN A 10 -1.83 -2.90 -4.63
CA GLN A 10 -2.45 -3.00 -5.96
C GLN A 10 -3.80 -2.26 -6.03
N SER A 11 -4.66 -2.42 -5.02
CA SER A 11 -5.94 -1.70 -4.93
C SER A 11 -5.76 -0.18 -4.88
N LEU A 12 -4.69 0.29 -4.24
CA LEU A 12 -4.31 1.71 -4.17
C LEU A 12 -3.51 2.18 -5.38
N LYS A 13 -3.26 1.32 -6.38
CA LYS A 13 -2.43 1.60 -7.56
C LYS A 13 -1.00 2.03 -7.19
N ILE A 14 -0.45 1.45 -6.14
CA ILE A 14 0.93 1.64 -5.70
C ILE A 14 1.78 0.51 -6.28
N PRO A 15 2.76 0.79 -7.15
CA PRO A 15 3.71 -0.22 -7.59
C PRO A 15 4.55 -0.65 -6.38
N ILE A 16 4.60 -1.95 -6.08
CA ILE A 16 5.41 -2.48 -4.97
C ILE A 16 6.88 -2.58 -5.39
N PHE A 17 7.10 -2.89 -6.66
CA PHE A 17 8.41 -2.91 -7.28
C PHE A 17 8.42 -1.89 -8.41
N THR A 18 9.47 -1.09 -8.45
CA THR A 18 9.81 -0.19 -9.55
C THR A 18 11.18 -0.61 -10.10
N GLU A 19 11.51 -0.20 -11.32
CA GLU A 19 12.83 -0.43 -11.89
C GLU A 19 13.60 0.87 -11.90
N ASP A 20 14.87 0.81 -11.49
CA ASP A 20 15.82 1.88 -11.73
C ASP A 20 16.30 1.78 -13.18
N PRO A 21 15.96 2.75 -14.05
CA PRO A 21 16.30 2.67 -15.47
C PRO A 21 17.82 2.79 -15.73
N GLU A 22 18.59 3.32 -14.78
CA GLU A 22 20.05 3.47 -14.93
C GLU A 22 20.80 2.22 -14.44
N LEU A 23 20.32 1.62 -13.35
CA LEU A 23 20.98 0.49 -12.68
C LEU A 23 20.38 -0.87 -13.04
N ASN A 24 19.23 -0.91 -13.71
CA ASN A 24 18.47 -2.12 -14.04
C ASN A 24 18.21 -3.01 -12.81
N ILE A 25 17.99 -2.37 -11.65
CA ILE A 25 17.68 -3.05 -10.38
C ILE A 25 16.24 -2.79 -9.97
N LYS A 26 15.62 -3.79 -9.33
CA LYS A 26 14.30 -3.62 -8.71
C LYS A 26 14.43 -2.81 -7.43
N GLN A 27 13.66 -1.75 -7.31
CA GLN A 27 13.55 -0.91 -6.12
C GLN A 27 12.17 -1.09 -5.46
N CYS A 28 12.10 -0.72 -4.18
CA CYS A 28 10.85 -0.72 -3.43
C CYS A 28 10.00 0.49 -3.85
N GLY A 29 8.92 0.22 -4.56
CA GLY A 29 8.03 1.26 -5.12
C GLY A 29 7.29 2.08 -4.06
N LEU A 30 7.25 1.59 -2.81
CA LEU A 30 6.72 2.34 -1.66
C LEU A 30 7.54 3.58 -1.32
N ARG A 31 8.83 3.62 -1.71
CA ARG A 31 9.73 4.76 -1.47
C ARG A 31 9.91 5.66 -2.68
N SER A 32 9.27 5.36 -3.79
CA SER A 32 9.52 6.04 -5.07
C SER A 32 8.84 7.40 -5.19
N SER A 33 7.81 7.69 -4.38
CA SER A 33 7.15 9.00 -4.40
C SER A 33 6.41 9.31 -3.11
N ASP A 34 6.33 10.60 -2.79
CA ASP A 34 5.48 11.11 -1.70
C ASP A 34 3.99 10.81 -1.94
N GLU A 35 3.57 10.68 -3.20
CA GLU A 35 2.21 10.29 -3.57
C GLU A 35 1.86 8.87 -3.07
N ASN A 36 2.79 7.93 -3.13
CA ASN A 36 2.57 6.57 -2.63
C ASN A 36 2.44 6.55 -1.10
N ILE A 37 3.20 7.41 -0.42
CA ILE A 37 3.08 7.60 1.03
C ILE A 37 1.70 8.20 1.38
N GLN A 38 1.24 9.18 0.62
CA GLN A 38 -0.11 9.76 0.80
C GLN A 38 -1.22 8.73 0.60
N LYS A 39 -1.12 7.86 -0.42
CA LYS A 39 -2.10 6.78 -0.64
C LYS A 39 -2.20 5.80 0.54
N LEU A 40 -1.09 5.57 1.24
CA LEU A 40 -1.06 4.72 2.44
C LEU A 40 -1.61 5.41 3.70
N SER A 41 -1.83 6.73 3.69
CA SER A 41 -2.40 7.46 4.84
C SER A 41 -3.79 6.96 5.23
N ILE A 42 -4.54 6.35 4.32
CA ILE A 42 -5.81 5.69 4.62
C ILE A 42 -5.68 4.61 5.70
N LEU A 43 -4.54 3.90 5.75
CA LEU A 43 -4.29 2.92 6.80
C LEU A 43 -4.15 3.59 8.16
N LYS A 44 -3.44 4.73 8.20
CA LYS A 44 -3.29 5.53 9.41
C LYS A 44 -4.66 5.97 9.92
N GLU A 45 -5.50 6.51 9.03
CA GLU A 45 -6.86 6.93 9.35
C GLU A 45 -7.74 5.79 9.88
N ILE A 46 -7.67 4.60 9.25
CA ILE A 46 -8.39 3.40 9.70
C ILE A 46 -7.94 2.95 11.09
N THR A 47 -6.63 2.97 11.36
CA THR A 47 -6.07 2.55 12.65
C THR A 47 -6.33 3.55 13.77
N GLU A 48 -6.23 4.86 13.49
CA GLU A 48 -6.35 5.93 14.49
C GLU A 48 -7.81 6.19 14.87
N ASN A 49 -8.72 6.17 13.90
CA ASN A 49 -10.15 6.40 14.16
C ASN A 49 -10.89 5.13 14.60
N GLY A 50 -10.20 3.99 14.69
CA GLY A 50 -10.80 2.74 15.11
C GLY A 50 -11.95 2.29 14.20
N TYR A 51 -11.90 2.63 12.89
CA TYR A 51 -12.89 2.19 11.89
C TYR A 51 -12.97 0.66 11.74
N VAL A 52 -12.18 -0.08 12.52
CA VAL A 52 -12.36 -1.50 12.85
C VAL A 52 -13.59 -1.69 13.76
N HIS A 53 -14.75 -1.13 13.39
CA HIS A 53 -15.99 -1.28 14.13
C HIS A 53 -16.69 -2.58 13.70
N LYS A 54 -16.26 -3.73 14.26
CA LYS A 54 -16.87 -5.08 14.33
C LYS A 54 -17.59 -5.71 13.10
N ASN A 55 -17.79 -5.01 11.99
CA ASN A 55 -18.58 -5.42 10.82
C ASN A 55 -17.85 -5.09 9.51
N ILE A 56 -16.53 -5.28 9.48
CA ILE A 56 -15.82 -5.40 8.21
C ILE A 56 -16.07 -6.83 7.72
N TYR A 57 -17.20 -7.03 7.05
CA TYR A 57 -17.33 -8.07 6.03
C TYR A 57 -16.52 -7.58 4.82
N ILE A 58 -15.19 -7.73 4.87
CA ILE A 58 -14.46 -7.84 3.61
C ILE A 58 -14.99 -9.13 3.00
N LEU A 59 -15.79 -8.98 1.94
CA LEU A 59 -16.10 -10.07 1.02
C LEU A 59 -14.75 -10.66 0.56
N LEU A 60 -14.37 -11.76 1.20
CA LEU A 60 -13.44 -12.76 0.70
C LEU A 60 -14.27 -13.93 0.18
#